data_AF-A0A067TDB2-F1
#
_entry.id   AF-A0A067TDB2-F1
#
_cell.length_a   1.000
_cell.length_b   1.000
_cell.length_c   1.000
_cell.angle_alpha   90.00
_cell.angle_beta   90.00
_cell.angle_gamma   90.00
#
_symmetry.space_group_name_H-M   'P 1'
#
loop_
_entity.id
_entity.type
_entity.pdbx_description
1 polymer ?
#
loop_
_entity_poly.entity_id
_entity_poly.type
_entity_poly.pdbx_seq_one_letter_code
_entity_poly.pdbx_strand_id
1 'polypeptide(L)' 'LNDRDIPHRTRITKLIVEAFQREYKAMVEEIRNSLGRVSYTGDVWSRQNLESYFAISSHYL' A
#
# COMPACT_ATOMS: atom_id res chain seq x y z
N LEU A 1 15.46 9.89 25.13
CA LEU A 1 14.45 8.91 24.68
C LEU A 1 14.54 7.74 25.64
N ASN A 2 13.44 7.46 26.34
CA ASN A 2 13.31 6.33 27.25
C ASN A 2 12.63 5.17 26.51
N ASP A 3 12.78 3.93 26.97
CA ASP A 3 12.15 2.75 26.34
C ASP A 3 10.63 2.86 26.17
N ARG A 4 9.97 3.68 27.00
CA ARG A 4 8.54 3.98 26.89
C ARG A 4 8.17 4.82 25.67
N ASP A 5 9.14 5.54 25.09
CA ASP A 5 8.97 6.36 23.90
C ASP A 5 9.03 5.53 22.62
N ILE A 6 9.53 4.29 22.69
CA ILE A 6 9.63 3.37 21.55
C ILE A 6 8.37 2.51 21.51
N PRO A 7 7.51 2.67 20.50
CA PRO A 7 6.30 1.86 20.39
C PRO A 7 6.66 0.39 20.13
N HIS A 8 6.00 -0.51 20.88
CA HIS A 8 6.12 -1.94 20.65
C HIS A 8 5.74 -2.32 19.21
N ARG A 9 6.30 -3.41 18.68
CA ARG A 9 6.03 -3.90 17.32
C ARG A 9 4.54 -3.96 17.00
N THR A 10 3.73 -4.48 17.92
CA THR A 10 2.26 -4.56 17.76
C THR A 10 1.62 -3.19 17.57
N ARG A 11 2.12 -2.17 18.29
CA ARG A 11 1.63 -0.79 18.16
C ARG A 11 2.01 -0.22 16.80
N ILE A 12 3.25 -0.43 16.35
CA ILE A 12 3.69 -0.01 15.02
C ILE A 12 2.86 -0.69 13.92
N THR A 13 2.67 -2.01 13.98
CA THR A 13 1.83 -2.73 13.01
C THR A 13 0.42 -2.15 12.95
N LYS A 14 -0.20 -1.87 14.11
CA LYS A 14 -1.52 -1.24 14.17
C LYS A 14 -1.51 0.13 13.48
N LEU A 15 -0.53 0.98 13.78
CA LEU A 15 -0.42 2.31 13.18
C LEU A 15 -0.20 2.25 11.65
N ILE A 16 0.59 1.29 11.16
CA ILE A 16 0.80 1.09 9.71
C ILE A 16 -0.51 0.70 9.02
N VAL A 17 -1.26 -0.24 9.59
CA VAL A 17 -2.54 -0.69 9.00
C VAL A 17 -3.57 0.44 9.03
N GLU A 18 -3.67 1.18 10.13
CA GLU A 18 -4.57 2.34 10.23
C GLU A 18 -4.21 3.43 9.21
N ALA A 19 -2.92 3.71 9.02
CA ALA A 19 -2.47 4.65 8.00
C ALA A 19 -2.81 4.16 6.59
N PHE A 20 -2.49 2.89 6.28
CA PHE A 20 -2.82 2.28 5.00
C PHE A 20 -4.32 2.37 4.68
N GLN A 21 -5.20 2.05 5.63
CA GLN A 21 -6.64 2.10 5.41
C GLN A 21 -7.15 3.51 5.09
N ARG A 22 -6.60 4.54 5.75
CA ARG A 22 -6.97 5.95 5.47
C ARG A 22 -6.54 6.35 4.06
N GLU A 23 -5.27 6.14 3.72
CA GLU A 23 -4.73 6.54 2.42
C GLU A 23 -5.35 5.73 1.28
N TYR A 24 -5.58 4.43 1.48
CA TYR A 24 -6.26 3.59 0.50
C TYR A 24 -7.67 4.09 0.19
N LYS A 25 -8.43 4.48 1.22
CA LYS A 25 -9.77 5.04 1.03
C LYS A 25 -9.72 6.36 0.25
N ALA A 26 -8.78 7.25 0.58
CA ALA A 26 -8.60 8.51 -0.15
C ALA A 26 -8.26 8.26 -1.62
N MET A 27 -7.28 7.39 -1.88
CA MET A 27 -6.88 6.96 -3.23
C MET A 27 -8.05 6.42 -4.04
N VAL A 28 -8.90 5.56 -3.46
CA VAL A 28 -10.06 4.99 -4.18
C VAL A 28 -11.07 6.08 -4.55
N GLU A 29 -11.33 7.04 -3.66
CA GLU A 29 -12.21 8.17 -3.98
C GLU A 29 -11.62 9.07 -5.07
N GLU A 30 -10.31 9.31 -5.09
CA GLU A 30 -9.65 10.04 -6.17
C GLU A 30 -9.77 9.31 -7.52
N ILE A 31 -9.50 8.00 -7.54
CA ILE A 31 -9.65 7.16 -8.74
C ILE A 31 -11.08 7.20 -9.27
N ARG A 32 -12.09 7.12 -8.39
CA ARG A 32 -13.52 7.21 -8.77
C ARG A 32 -13.85 8.53 -9.47
N ASN A 33 -13.16 9.61 -9.11
CA ASN A 33 -13.36 10.93 -9.68
C ASN A 33 -12.51 11.19 -10.94
N SER A 34 -11.57 10.30 -11.28
CA SER A 34 -10.84 10.37 -12.54
C SER A 34 -11.77 9.97 -13.71
N LEU A 35 -11.93 10.86 -14.70
CA LEU A 35 -12.90 10.74 -15.81
C LEU A 35 -12.48 9.69 -16.87
N GLY A 36 -12.04 8.50 -16.45
CA GLY A 36 -11.62 7.40 -17.32
C GLY A 36 -10.14 7.40 -17.70
N ARG A 37 -9.30 8.17 -17.00
CA ARG A 37 -7.83 8.19 -17.19
C ARG A 37 -7.10 7.29 -16.21
N VAL A 38 -7.62 6.08 -15.99
CA VAL A 38 -7.00 5.10 -15.09
C VAL A 38 -6.29 4.03 -15.92
N SER A 39 -4.99 3.86 -15.69
CA SER A 39 -4.23 2.73 -16.20
C SER A 39 -3.61 1.94 -15.06
N TYR A 40 -3.28 0.68 -15.33
CA TYR A 40 -2.64 -0.20 -14.36
C TYR A 40 -1.41 -0.83 -14.98
N THR A 41 -0.33 -0.92 -14.21
CA THR A 41 0.87 -1.68 -14.56
C THR A 41 0.99 -2.85 -13.60
N GLY A 42 1.06 -4.06 -14.16
CA GLY A 42 1.33 -5.28 -13.41
C GLY A 42 2.78 -5.70 -13.61
N ASP A 43 3.51 -5.87 -12.51
CA ASP A 43 4.86 -6.43 -12.51
C ASP A 43 4.80 -7.84 -11.90
N VAL A 44 5.26 -8.83 -12.66
CA VAL A 44 5.29 -10.25 -12.27
C VAL A 44 6.72 -10.72 -12.32
N TRP A 45 7.21 -11.24 -11.21
CA TRP A 45 8.55 -11.81 -11.14
C TRP A 45 8.56 -13.00 -10.20
N SER A 46 9.57 -13.84 -10.34
CA SER A 46 9.86 -14.92 -9.39
C SER A 46 11.23 -14.71 -8.77
N ARG A 47 11.39 -15.17 -7.53
CA ARG A 47 12.70 -15.28 -6.88
C ARG A 47 13.41 -16.57 -7.32
N GLN A 48 14.70 -16.67 -7.01
CA GLN A 48 15.51 -17.86 -7.30
C GLN A 48 14.98 -19.13 -6.61
N ASN A 49 14.25 -18.99 -5.51
CA ASN A 49 13.55 -20.07 -4.82
C ASN A 49 12.19 -20.43 -5.47
N LEU A 50 11.91 -19.93 -6.68
CA LEU A 50 10.67 -20.12 -7.45
C LEU A 50 9.40 -19.58 -6.77
N GLU A 51 9.55 -18.69 -5.79
CA GLU A 51 8.41 -17.97 -5.22
C GLU A 51 7.99 -16.83 -6.16
N SER A 52 6.72 -16.84 -6.56
CA SER A 52 6.14 -15.86 -7.47
C SER A 52 5.56 -14.66 -6.74
N TYR A 53 5.77 -13.48 -7.32
CA TYR A 53 5.27 -12.20 -6.84
C TYR A 53 4.49 -11.51 -7.96
N PHE A 54 3.47 -10.77 -7.56
CA PHE A 54 2.71 -9.92 -8.45
C PHE A 54 2.43 -8.59 -7.77
N ALA A 55 2.91 -7.50 -8.34
CA ALA A 55 2.58 -6.15 -7.92
C ALA A 55 1.70 -5.47 -8.97
N ILE A 56 0.73 -4.69 -8.49
CA ILE A 56 -0.13 -3.85 -9.33
C ILE A 56 0.04 -2.41 -8.87
N SER A 57 0.28 -1.50 -9.81
CA SER A 57 0.27 -0.05 -9.58
C SER A 57 -0.80 0.59 -10.45
N SER A 58 -1.59 1.51 -9.87
CA SER A 58 -2.57 2.31 -10.60
C SER A 58 -2.01 3.70 -10.90
N HIS A 59 -2.23 4.18 -12.12
CA HIS A 59 -1.89 5.53 -12.56
C HIS A 59 -3.19 6.22 -12.96
N TYR A 60 -3.49 7.36 -12.34
CA TYR A 60 -4.73 8.10 -12.57
C TYR A 60 -4.49 9.61 -12.51
N LEU A 61 -5.31 10.39 -13.24
CA LEU A 61 -5.27 11.85 -13.36
C LEU A 61 -6.60 12.48 -12.99
#